data_AF-T1F7G4-F1
#
_entry.id   AF-T1F7G4-F1
#
_cell.length_a   1.000
_cell.length_b   1.000
_cell.length_c   1.000
_cell.angle_alpha   90.00
_cell.angle_beta   90.00
_cell.angle_gamma   90.00
#
_symmetry.space_group_name_H-M   'P 1'
#
loop_
_entity.id
_entity.type
_entity.pdbx_description
1 polymer ?
#
loop_
_entity_poly.entity_id
_entity_poly.type
_entity_poly.pdbx_seq_one_letter_code
_entity_poly.pdbx_strand_id
1 'polypeptide(L)'
;MSFIIKYVYVVALATILIFLITVYFAENFKVGRNFLDSSPVTPPGSKYASLDACTFNSRRTGNLMFALAGLLFVAQNTRRNPILPTNIPYGWMDDYFNTSSIQRLPNEFVYDANKTVVLKERFGPFVYDPIFENPHKNSTVESKEIILLCGYFQNYKYVEKIDKKLKMIFTFYNETQSKVQNFIDHHKKTSAKNRSNVATVGIHIRRGDFLIKFHRNRGFAVVDENFINSTVNYFYKLWTAKNVEFILYFIASEDEAWVNSVVKKLNFARALNKAAFVFSTSNGGPFDMCLISMCDGVITSSGSFSWWAGWLANTTTIYFTGYPRKGSALGEGFDRKTYQKPDWIGFPPEI
;
A
#
# COMPACT_ATOMS: atom_id res chain seq x y z
N MET A 1 13.62 -10.06 52.74
CA MET A 1 12.30 -10.53 52.27
C MET A 1 11.74 -9.73 51.08
N SER A 2 11.94 -8.40 51.01
CA SER A 2 11.38 -7.53 49.94
C SER A 2 11.93 -7.77 48.51
N PHE A 3 13.21 -8.16 48.37
CA PHE A 3 13.86 -8.31 47.06
C PHE A 3 13.44 -9.58 46.30
N ILE A 4 13.28 -10.70 47.03
CA ILE A 4 12.87 -11.99 46.45
C ILE A 4 11.43 -11.91 45.94
N ILE A 5 10.54 -11.23 46.66
CA ILE A 5 9.13 -11.05 46.25
C ILE A 5 9.04 -10.21 44.97
N LYS A 6 9.83 -9.13 44.85
CA LYS A 6 9.89 -8.33 43.61
C LYS A 6 10.45 -9.13 42.44
N TYR A 7 11.48 -9.94 42.65
CA TYR A 7 12.07 -10.76 41.60
C TYR A 7 11.10 -11.83 41.08
N VAL A 8 10.39 -12.51 41.98
CA VAL A 8 9.35 -13.49 41.62
C VAL A 8 8.21 -12.83 40.84
N TYR A 9 7.79 -11.62 41.23
CA TYR A 9 6.76 -10.86 40.50
C TYR A 9 7.19 -10.48 39.09
N VAL A 10 8.43 -10.04 38.90
CA VAL A 10 8.95 -9.66 37.58
C VAL A 10 9.07 -10.88 36.66
N VAL A 11 9.55 -12.01 37.19
CA VAL A 11 9.64 -13.26 36.42
C VAL A 11 8.24 -13.77 36.04
N ALA A 12 7.27 -13.71 36.96
CA ALA A 12 5.88 -14.11 36.68
C ALA A 12 5.21 -13.24 35.62
N LEU A 13 5.44 -11.92 35.65
CA LEU A 13 4.92 -11.01 34.62
C LEU A 13 5.58 -11.27 33.25
N ALA A 14 6.89 -11.56 33.23
CA ALA A 14 7.59 -11.89 32.00
C ALA A 14 7.10 -13.22 31.39
N THR A 15 6.86 -14.26 32.18
CA THR A 15 6.30 -15.52 31.69
C THR A 15 4.85 -15.39 31.22
N ILE A 16 4.02 -14.60 31.90
CA ILE A 16 2.65 -14.30 31.44
C ILE A 16 2.70 -13.54 30.11
N LEU A 17 3.59 -12.55 29.98
CA LEU A 17 3.74 -11.79 28.73
C LEU A 17 4.22 -12.68 27.58
N ILE A 18 5.21 -13.55 27.82
CA ILE A 18 5.67 -14.52 26.82
C ILE A 18 4.55 -15.48 26.45
N PHE A 19 3.79 -15.99 27.42
CA PHE A 19 2.66 -16.87 27.16
C PHE A 19 1.58 -16.19 26.34
N LEU A 20 1.19 -14.95 26.68
CA LEU A 20 0.23 -14.16 25.91
C LEU A 20 0.71 -13.85 24.50
N ILE A 21 2.00 -13.55 24.32
CA ILE A 21 2.62 -13.38 23.00
C ILE A 21 2.56 -14.69 22.21
N THR A 22 2.90 -15.83 22.83
CA THR A 22 2.87 -17.14 22.18
C THR A 22 1.44 -17.54 21.79
N VAL A 23 0.45 -17.30 22.67
CA VAL A 23 -0.97 -17.54 22.39
C VAL A 23 -1.47 -16.61 21.29
N TYR A 24 -1.14 -15.32 21.33
CA TYR A 24 -1.48 -14.36 20.27
C TYR A 24 -0.88 -14.77 18.92
N PHE A 25 0.38 -15.21 18.89
CA PHE A 25 0.99 -15.74 17.66
C PHE A 25 0.35 -17.05 17.21
N ALA A 26 0.00 -17.97 18.13
CA ALA A 26 -0.65 -19.23 17.80
C ALA A 26 -2.09 -19.06 17.30
N GLU A 27 -2.85 -18.12 17.87
CA GLU A 27 -4.21 -17.79 17.42
C GLU A 27 -4.20 -17.05 16.08
N ASN A 28 -3.24 -16.14 15.85
CA ASN A 28 -3.07 -15.50 14.55
C ASN A 28 -2.54 -16.46 13.47
N PHE A 29 -1.79 -17.51 13.84
CA PHE A 29 -1.40 -18.58 12.91
C PHE A 29 -2.60 -19.45 12.50
N LYS A 30 -3.61 -19.60 13.37
CA LYS A 30 -4.84 -20.36 13.06
C LYS A 30 -5.77 -19.67 12.06
N VAL A 31 -5.54 -18.39 11.72
CA VAL A 31 -6.29 -17.68 10.68
C VAL A 31 -5.67 -17.89 9.28
N GLY A 32 -4.68 -18.78 9.15
CA GLY A 32 -4.37 -19.39 7.85
C GLY A 32 -5.59 -20.19 7.37
N ARG A 33 -6.34 -19.64 6.41
CA ARG A 33 -7.39 -20.40 5.70
C ARG A 33 -6.80 -21.77 5.31
N ASN A 34 -7.46 -22.85 5.75
CA ASN A 34 -7.13 -24.21 5.34
C ASN A 34 -7.31 -24.33 3.82
N PHE A 35 -6.26 -24.02 3.06
CA PHE A 35 -6.16 -24.38 1.66
C PHE A 35 -5.92 -25.89 1.65
N LEU A 36 -6.94 -26.63 1.22
CA LEU A 36 -6.93 -28.10 1.17
C LEU A 36 -5.64 -28.62 0.54
N ASP A 37 -5.03 -29.57 1.24
CA ASP A 37 -3.83 -30.33 0.90
C ASP A 37 -4.07 -31.25 -0.32
N SER A 38 -4.26 -30.62 -1.47
CA SER A 38 -4.11 -31.29 -2.75
C SER A 38 -2.70 -30.99 -3.23
N SER A 39 -1.88 -32.03 -3.38
CA SER A 39 -0.59 -31.92 -4.07
C SER A 39 -0.86 -31.24 -5.42
N PRO A 40 -0.29 -30.07 -5.67
CA PRO A 40 -0.62 -29.28 -6.84
C PRO A 40 -0.21 -30.07 -8.09
N VAL A 41 -1.19 -30.34 -8.96
CA VAL A 41 -0.91 -30.91 -10.28
C VAL A 41 -0.19 -29.84 -11.09
N THR A 42 1.14 -29.91 -11.11
CA THR A 42 2.00 -29.02 -11.89
C THR A 42 2.22 -29.68 -13.26
N PRO A 43 1.80 -29.05 -14.38
CA PRO A 43 2.03 -29.62 -15.70
C PRO A 43 3.54 -29.77 -15.94
N PRO A 44 4.03 -30.91 -16.46
CA PRO A 44 5.44 -31.12 -16.75
C PRO A 44 6.03 -29.99 -17.60
N GLY A 45 7.20 -29.48 -17.22
CA GLY A 45 7.87 -28.38 -17.93
C GLY A 45 7.35 -26.97 -17.60
N SER A 46 6.38 -26.83 -16.69
CA SER A 46 5.95 -25.53 -16.20
C SER A 46 7.09 -24.79 -15.48
N LYS A 47 7.18 -23.49 -15.71
CA LYS A 47 8.13 -22.60 -15.03
C LYS A 47 7.38 -21.54 -14.23
N TYR A 48 7.94 -21.17 -13.08
CA TYR A 48 7.26 -20.33 -12.08
C TYR A 48 8.09 -19.13 -11.66
N ALA A 49 7.40 -18.09 -11.21
CA ALA A 49 7.99 -16.98 -10.45
C ALA A 49 7.26 -16.87 -9.11
N SER A 50 7.99 -16.56 -8.05
CA SER A 50 7.46 -16.36 -6.70
C SER A 50 8.25 -15.28 -5.96
N LEU A 51 7.82 -14.95 -4.75
CA LEU A 51 8.51 -14.04 -3.85
C LEU A 51 9.46 -14.82 -2.94
N ASP A 52 10.67 -14.30 -2.79
CA ASP A 52 11.64 -14.78 -1.82
C ASP A 52 11.23 -14.41 -0.38
N ALA A 53 11.71 -15.18 0.60
CA ALA A 53 11.48 -14.93 2.02
C ALA A 53 11.88 -13.52 2.47
N CYS A 54 12.88 -12.90 1.83
CA CYS A 54 13.30 -11.52 2.15
C CYS A 54 12.18 -10.48 1.97
N THR A 55 11.14 -10.81 1.18
CA THR A 55 9.99 -9.94 0.93
C THR A 55 9.07 -9.86 2.14
N PHE A 56 9.01 -10.94 2.92
CA PHE A 56 8.13 -11.07 4.08
C PHE A 56 8.88 -10.70 5.38
N ASN A 57 9.57 -9.56 5.40
CA ASN A 57 10.30 -9.08 6.59
C ASN A 57 9.52 -7.98 7.34
N SER A 58 8.26 -8.27 7.68
CA SER A 58 7.33 -7.35 8.37
C SER A 58 7.02 -6.06 7.59
N ARG A 59 7.07 -6.10 6.26
CA ARG A 59 6.69 -4.96 5.41
C ARG A 59 5.19 -4.70 5.52
N ARG A 60 4.82 -3.42 5.48
CA ARG A 60 3.40 -2.99 5.45
C ARG A 60 2.78 -3.21 4.06
N THR A 61 1.45 -3.28 4.01
CA THR A 61 0.64 -3.64 2.83
C THR A 61 1.08 -2.97 1.52
N GLY A 62 1.27 -1.65 1.49
CA GLY A 62 1.66 -0.96 0.25
C GLY A 62 3.00 -1.43 -0.33
N ASN A 63 3.95 -1.85 0.52
CA ASN A 63 5.22 -2.42 0.07
C ASN A 63 5.02 -3.83 -0.50
N LEU A 64 4.13 -4.63 0.09
CA LEU A 64 3.80 -5.97 -0.39
C LEU A 64 3.04 -5.92 -1.72
N MET A 65 2.19 -4.92 -1.92
CA MET A 65 1.52 -4.68 -3.20
C MET A 65 2.53 -4.39 -4.32
N PHE A 66 3.57 -3.59 -4.06
CA PHE A 66 4.67 -3.39 -5.01
C PHE A 66 5.48 -4.67 -5.25
N ALA A 67 5.77 -5.45 -4.21
CA ALA A 67 6.43 -6.74 -4.39
C ALA A 67 5.61 -7.68 -5.29
N LEU A 68 4.28 -7.70 -5.14
CA LEU A 68 3.41 -8.45 -6.04
C LEU A 68 3.42 -7.89 -7.47
N ALA A 69 3.45 -6.58 -7.65
CA ALA A 69 3.64 -5.99 -8.97
C ALA A 69 4.96 -6.44 -9.61
N GLY A 70 6.07 -6.43 -8.86
CA GLY A 70 7.35 -6.99 -9.30
C GLY A 70 7.26 -8.46 -9.70
N LEU A 71 6.57 -9.28 -8.91
CA LEU A 71 6.28 -10.69 -9.23
C LEU A 71 5.57 -10.83 -10.57
N LEU A 72 4.44 -10.14 -10.75
CA LEU A 72 3.64 -10.26 -11.97
C LEU A 72 4.40 -9.73 -13.20
N PHE A 73 5.18 -8.66 -13.03
CA PHE A 73 6.00 -8.08 -14.08
C PHE A 73 7.06 -9.08 -14.57
N VAL A 74 7.82 -9.67 -13.65
CA VAL A 74 8.84 -10.66 -14.02
C VAL A 74 8.19 -11.91 -14.57
N ALA A 75 7.10 -12.40 -13.98
CA ALA A 75 6.36 -13.57 -14.47
C ALA A 75 5.93 -13.37 -15.94
N GLN A 76 5.39 -12.20 -16.27
CA GLN A 76 4.99 -11.85 -17.64
C GLN A 76 6.19 -11.82 -18.60
N ASN A 77 7.27 -11.12 -18.24
CA ASN A 77 8.46 -11.00 -19.10
C ASN A 77 9.21 -12.32 -19.27
N THR A 78 9.08 -13.23 -18.31
CA THR A 78 9.74 -14.54 -18.33
C THR A 78 8.86 -15.67 -18.85
N ARG A 79 7.58 -15.40 -19.18
CA ARG A 79 6.58 -16.41 -19.54
C ARG A 79 6.46 -17.52 -18.48
N ARG A 80 6.46 -17.11 -17.21
CA ARG A 80 6.35 -18.00 -16.05
C ARG A 80 5.01 -17.78 -15.34
N ASN A 81 4.50 -18.84 -14.71
CA ASN A 81 3.30 -18.77 -13.89
C ASN A 81 3.63 -18.09 -12.54
N PRO A 82 2.94 -16.99 -12.16
CA PRO A 82 3.13 -16.41 -10.84
C PRO A 82 2.47 -17.31 -9.79
N ILE A 83 3.21 -17.62 -8.73
CA ILE A 83 2.75 -18.41 -7.59
C ILE A 83 3.11 -17.69 -6.28
N LEU A 84 2.42 -18.05 -5.21
CA LEU A 84 2.74 -17.62 -3.84
C LEU A 84 2.98 -18.85 -2.95
N PRO A 85 3.79 -18.73 -1.88
CA PRO A 85 3.85 -19.78 -0.86
C PRO A 85 2.51 -19.87 -0.11
N THR A 86 2.14 -21.09 0.31
CA THR A 86 0.95 -21.32 1.14
C THR A 86 1.07 -20.58 2.47
N ASN A 87 2.22 -20.69 3.12
CA ASN A 87 2.49 -20.07 4.43
C ASN A 87 3.32 -18.79 4.26
N ILE A 88 2.68 -17.64 4.50
CA ILE A 88 3.33 -16.32 4.52
C ILE A 88 3.50 -15.88 5.98
N PRO A 89 4.74 -15.70 6.46
CA PRO A 89 5.01 -15.59 7.90
C PRO A 89 4.55 -14.28 8.56
N TYR A 90 4.40 -13.20 7.79
CA TYR A 90 3.98 -11.90 8.31
C TYR A 90 3.02 -11.26 7.31
N GLY A 91 1.80 -10.97 7.77
CA GLY A 91 0.73 -10.18 7.14
C GLY A 91 0.76 -10.09 5.61
N TRP A 92 -0.26 -10.65 4.95
CA TRP A 92 -0.44 -10.48 3.51
C TRP A 92 -1.59 -9.53 3.19
N MET A 93 -1.74 -9.16 1.93
CA MET A 93 -2.83 -8.29 1.47
C MET A 93 -4.15 -9.02 1.25
N ASP A 94 -4.29 -10.24 1.76
CA ASP A 94 -5.54 -11.02 1.69
C ASP A 94 -6.66 -10.43 2.55
N ASP A 95 -6.34 -9.56 3.51
CA ASP A 95 -7.35 -8.81 4.28
C ASP A 95 -7.95 -7.66 3.47
N TYR A 96 -7.28 -7.26 2.38
CA TYR A 96 -7.69 -6.16 1.50
C TYR A 96 -8.38 -6.69 0.25
N PHE A 97 -7.74 -7.66 -0.40
CA PHE A 97 -8.05 -8.06 -1.77
C PHE A 97 -8.28 -9.56 -1.90
N ASN A 98 -9.06 -9.94 -2.91
CA ASN A 98 -9.21 -11.33 -3.31
C ASN A 98 -8.01 -11.78 -4.18
N THR A 99 -6.92 -12.21 -3.56
CA THR A 99 -5.73 -12.72 -4.29
C THR A 99 -5.85 -14.17 -4.75
N SER A 100 -7.03 -14.79 -4.64
CA SER A 100 -7.26 -16.23 -4.95
C SER A 100 -6.99 -16.60 -6.40
N SER A 101 -6.87 -15.62 -7.30
CA SER A 101 -6.46 -15.82 -8.69
C SER A 101 -4.99 -16.19 -8.86
N ILE A 102 -4.17 -16.01 -7.83
CA ILE A 102 -2.77 -16.44 -7.81
C ILE A 102 -2.68 -17.78 -7.09
N GLN A 103 -2.19 -18.79 -7.80
CA GLN A 103 -2.01 -20.12 -7.25
C GLN A 103 -1.03 -20.09 -6.06
N ARG A 104 -1.40 -20.77 -4.98
CA ARG A 104 -0.54 -21.00 -3.82
C ARG A 104 0.00 -22.43 -3.83
N LEU A 105 1.29 -22.59 -3.61
CA LEU A 105 1.98 -23.88 -3.56
C LEU A 105 2.69 -24.07 -2.22
N PRO A 106 2.88 -25.32 -1.76
CA PRO A 106 3.61 -25.62 -0.53
C PRO A 106 4.99 -24.94 -0.51
N ASN A 107 5.38 -24.43 0.65
CA ASN A 107 6.63 -23.69 0.82
C ASN A 107 7.84 -24.55 0.41
N GLU A 108 7.80 -25.86 0.67
CA GLU A 108 8.84 -26.82 0.30
C GLU A 108 9.05 -26.88 -1.22
N PHE A 109 7.97 -26.77 -1.99
CA PHE A 109 8.04 -26.69 -3.45
C PHE A 109 8.59 -25.34 -3.91
N VAL A 110 8.06 -24.23 -3.35
CA VAL A 110 8.42 -22.87 -3.75
C VAL A 110 9.90 -22.58 -3.48
N TYR A 111 10.45 -23.11 -2.38
CA TYR A 111 11.81 -22.81 -1.92
C TYR A 111 12.81 -23.95 -2.12
N ASP A 112 12.52 -24.93 -2.99
CA ASP A 112 13.48 -25.98 -3.35
C ASP A 112 14.74 -25.39 -4.00
N ALA A 113 15.88 -25.48 -3.32
CA ALA A 113 17.16 -24.92 -3.75
C ALA A 113 17.66 -25.50 -5.09
N ASN A 114 17.29 -26.73 -5.44
CA ASN A 114 17.68 -27.35 -6.70
C ASN A 114 16.94 -26.71 -7.88
N LYS A 115 15.70 -26.27 -7.65
CA LYS A 115 14.79 -25.71 -8.67
C LYS A 115 14.83 -24.20 -8.78
N THR A 116 15.32 -23.52 -7.75
CA THR A 116 15.18 -22.07 -7.59
C THR A 116 16.43 -21.27 -7.95
N VAL A 117 16.22 -19.99 -8.27
CA VAL A 117 17.23 -18.93 -8.30
C VAL A 117 16.65 -17.67 -7.68
N VAL A 118 17.43 -16.98 -6.85
CA VAL A 118 17.01 -15.72 -6.24
C VAL A 118 17.49 -14.55 -7.10
N LEU A 119 16.56 -13.68 -7.50
CA LEU A 119 16.86 -12.40 -8.13
C LEU A 119 16.56 -11.26 -7.15
N LYS A 120 17.62 -10.52 -6.80
CA LYS A 120 17.55 -9.38 -5.89
C LYS A 120 17.44 -8.08 -6.67
N GLU A 121 16.55 -7.18 -6.23
CA GLU A 121 16.47 -5.82 -6.75
C GLU A 121 17.75 -5.05 -6.43
N ARG A 122 18.50 -4.62 -7.45
CA ARG A 122 19.87 -4.09 -7.28
C ARG A 122 19.89 -2.63 -6.84
N PHE A 123 18.92 -1.86 -7.30
CA PHE A 123 18.82 -0.41 -7.08
C PHE A 123 17.60 -0.04 -6.23
N GLY A 124 17.09 -1.01 -5.46
CA GLY A 124 15.89 -0.85 -4.66
C GLY A 124 16.04 0.16 -3.51
N PRO A 125 14.93 0.65 -2.96
CA PRO A 125 13.57 0.20 -3.25
C PRO A 125 12.85 1.00 -4.35
N PHE A 126 13.42 2.10 -4.86
CA PHE A 126 12.69 3.12 -5.62
C PHE A 126 13.11 3.26 -7.09
N VAL A 127 14.18 2.59 -7.50
CA VAL A 127 14.71 2.71 -8.86
C VAL A 127 14.25 1.52 -9.68
N TYR A 128 13.82 1.81 -10.91
CA TYR A 128 13.57 0.77 -11.88
C TYR A 128 14.86 0.06 -12.26
N ASP A 129 14.87 -1.27 -12.20
CA ASP A 129 16.00 -2.09 -12.58
C ASP A 129 15.69 -2.85 -13.88
N PRO A 130 16.28 -2.43 -15.02
CA PRO A 130 16.00 -3.03 -16.33
C PRO A 130 16.35 -4.52 -16.45
N ILE A 131 17.10 -5.10 -15.50
CA ILE A 131 17.40 -6.54 -15.53
C ILE A 131 16.13 -7.39 -15.46
N PHE A 132 15.07 -6.87 -14.84
CA PHE A 132 13.79 -7.56 -14.71
C PHE A 132 12.94 -7.52 -15.99
N GLU A 133 13.33 -6.76 -17.02
CA GLU A 133 12.70 -6.83 -18.35
C GLU A 133 13.04 -8.11 -19.10
N ASN A 134 14.26 -8.61 -18.90
CA ASN A 134 14.71 -9.82 -19.57
C ASN A 134 15.75 -10.57 -18.73
N PRO A 135 15.34 -11.12 -17.56
CA PRO A 135 16.27 -11.76 -16.64
C PRO A 135 16.79 -13.10 -17.19
N HIS A 136 16.12 -13.67 -18.20
CA HIS A 136 16.54 -14.90 -18.89
C HIS A 136 17.80 -14.75 -19.75
N LYS A 137 18.28 -13.53 -20.02
CA LYS A 137 19.63 -13.35 -20.61
C LYS A 137 20.73 -14.01 -19.76
N ASN A 138 20.46 -14.28 -18.49
CA ASN A 138 21.28 -15.11 -17.64
C ASN A 138 20.86 -16.59 -17.79
N SER A 139 21.74 -17.44 -18.30
CA SER A 139 21.49 -18.88 -18.50
C SER A 139 21.16 -19.64 -17.21
N THR A 140 21.69 -19.18 -16.06
CA THR A 140 21.32 -19.73 -14.75
C THR A 140 19.85 -19.44 -14.44
N VAL A 141 19.36 -18.25 -14.78
CA VAL A 141 17.95 -17.89 -14.59
C VAL A 141 17.05 -18.64 -15.55
N GLU A 142 17.48 -18.76 -16.80
CA GLU A 142 16.73 -19.47 -17.83
C GLU A 142 16.54 -20.95 -17.49
N SER A 143 17.59 -21.62 -17.04
CA SER A 143 17.58 -23.06 -16.73
C SER A 143 16.74 -23.43 -15.50
N LYS A 144 16.51 -22.51 -14.58
CA LYS A 144 15.81 -22.79 -13.31
C LYS A 144 14.29 -22.86 -13.47
N GLU A 145 13.66 -23.75 -12.72
CA GLU A 145 12.20 -23.95 -12.74
C GLU A 145 11.48 -22.79 -12.05
N ILE A 146 12.07 -22.22 -10.99
CA ILE A 146 11.44 -21.17 -10.18
C ILE A 146 12.38 -19.96 -10.04
N ILE A 147 11.86 -18.76 -10.29
CA ILE A 147 12.53 -17.50 -9.95
C ILE A 147 11.94 -16.96 -8.64
N LEU A 148 12.79 -16.71 -7.65
CA LEU A 148 12.41 -16.08 -6.38
C LEU A 148 12.83 -14.61 -6.39
N LEU A 149 11.87 -13.69 -6.26
CA LEU A 149 12.14 -12.26 -6.26
C LEU A 149 12.33 -11.71 -4.85
N CYS A 150 13.42 -10.97 -4.67
CA CYS A 150 13.75 -10.30 -3.42
C CYS A 150 13.95 -8.80 -3.66
N GLY A 151 12.98 -7.98 -3.29
CA GLY A 151 13.03 -6.54 -3.55
C GLY A 151 11.75 -5.85 -3.16
N TYR A 152 11.73 -4.52 -3.21
CA TYR A 152 10.54 -3.72 -2.93
C TYR A 152 9.79 -3.33 -4.21
N PHE A 153 10.47 -3.14 -5.34
CA PHE A 153 9.86 -2.86 -6.64
C PHE A 153 8.96 -1.61 -6.65
N GLN A 154 9.30 -0.57 -5.88
CA GLN A 154 8.46 0.64 -5.77
C GLN A 154 8.76 1.60 -6.89
N ASN A 155 8.30 1.25 -8.09
CA ASN A 155 8.45 2.09 -9.26
C ASN A 155 7.30 1.83 -10.24
N TYR A 156 6.75 2.88 -10.86
CA TYR A 156 5.63 2.73 -11.78
C TYR A 156 5.98 1.86 -13.00
N LYS A 157 7.26 1.77 -13.38
CA LYS A 157 7.71 0.91 -14.49
C LYS A 157 7.39 -0.57 -14.28
N TYR A 158 7.36 -1.05 -13.04
CA TYR A 158 6.94 -2.42 -12.73
C TYR A 158 5.42 -2.60 -12.80
N VAL A 159 4.65 -1.52 -12.81
CA VAL A 159 3.17 -1.51 -12.81
C VAL A 159 2.61 -1.29 -14.22
N GLU A 160 3.26 -0.44 -15.04
CA GLU A 160 2.69 0.09 -16.30
C GLU A 160 2.21 -1.01 -17.27
N LYS A 161 2.97 -2.11 -17.42
CA LYS A 161 2.66 -3.19 -18.38
C LYS A 161 1.73 -4.26 -17.83
N ILE A 162 1.47 -4.25 -16.52
CA ILE A 162 0.64 -5.26 -15.83
C ILE A 162 -0.60 -4.64 -15.17
N ASP A 163 -0.88 -3.37 -15.47
CA ASP A 163 -1.94 -2.56 -14.87
C ASP A 163 -3.30 -3.28 -14.85
N LYS A 164 -3.74 -3.81 -16.00
CA LYS A 164 -5.00 -4.57 -16.11
C LYS A 164 -5.05 -5.79 -15.18
N LYS A 165 -3.95 -6.55 -15.12
CA LYS A 165 -3.86 -7.76 -14.28
C LYS A 165 -3.87 -7.39 -12.80
N LEU A 166 -3.16 -6.32 -12.43
CA LEU A 166 -3.17 -5.79 -11.06
C LEU A 166 -4.55 -5.30 -10.66
N LYS A 167 -5.30 -4.62 -11.56
CA LYS A 167 -6.66 -4.16 -11.26
C LYS A 167 -7.62 -5.32 -10.95
N MET A 168 -7.46 -6.44 -11.64
CA MET A 168 -8.24 -7.65 -11.35
C MET A 168 -7.86 -8.24 -9.98
N ILE A 169 -6.56 -8.33 -9.67
CA ILE A 169 -6.07 -8.93 -8.42
C ILE A 169 -6.38 -8.04 -7.21
N PHE A 170 -6.22 -6.72 -7.34
CA PHE A 170 -6.51 -5.73 -6.31
C PHE A 170 -7.98 -5.31 -6.31
N THR A 171 -8.86 -6.30 -6.42
CA THR A 171 -10.30 -6.11 -6.19
C THR A 171 -10.59 -6.32 -4.72
N PHE A 172 -11.10 -5.28 -4.05
CA PHE A 172 -11.55 -5.37 -2.65
C PHE A 172 -12.68 -6.39 -2.48
N TYR A 173 -12.84 -6.96 -1.30
CA TYR A 173 -14.02 -7.80 -1.03
C TYR A 173 -15.33 -7.00 -1.13
N ASN A 174 -16.39 -7.66 -1.60
CA ASN A 174 -17.72 -7.06 -1.75
C ASN A 174 -18.24 -6.45 -0.44
N GLU A 175 -17.93 -7.08 0.71
CA GLU A 175 -18.30 -6.57 2.03
C GLU A 175 -17.64 -5.21 2.31
N THR A 176 -16.33 -5.08 2.04
CA THR A 176 -15.58 -3.83 2.21
C THR A 176 -16.13 -2.75 1.29
N GLN A 177 -16.34 -3.08 0.01
CA GLN A 177 -16.91 -2.14 -0.97
C GLN A 177 -18.30 -1.66 -0.53
N SER A 178 -19.16 -2.56 -0.06
CA SER A 178 -20.52 -2.21 0.40
C SER A 178 -20.50 -1.31 1.63
N LYS A 179 -19.61 -1.58 2.61
CA LYS A 179 -19.44 -0.74 3.79
C LYS A 179 -18.99 0.68 3.41
N VAL A 180 -18.00 0.79 2.51
CA VAL A 180 -17.50 2.07 2.02
C VAL A 180 -18.56 2.82 1.22
N GLN A 181 -19.29 2.14 0.33
CA GLN A 181 -20.36 2.76 -0.45
C GLN A 181 -21.46 3.34 0.46
N ASN A 182 -21.91 2.56 1.44
CA ASN A 182 -22.88 3.04 2.44
C ASN A 182 -22.37 4.24 3.23
N PHE A 183 -21.09 4.27 3.57
CA PHE A 183 -20.46 5.41 4.24
C PHE A 183 -20.45 6.66 3.36
N ILE A 184 -20.07 6.53 2.09
CA ILE A 184 -20.09 7.64 1.11
C ILE A 184 -21.52 8.16 0.94
N ASP A 185 -22.49 7.28 0.74
CA ASP A 185 -23.89 7.66 0.50
C ASP A 185 -24.52 8.31 1.72
N HIS A 186 -24.21 7.82 2.92
CA HIS A 186 -24.63 8.46 4.17
C HIS A 186 -24.14 9.91 4.23
N HIS A 187 -22.86 10.17 3.94
CA HIS A 187 -22.30 11.52 4.00
C HIS A 187 -22.75 12.41 2.84
N LYS A 188 -23.02 11.87 1.65
CA LYS A 188 -23.71 12.60 0.57
C LYS A 188 -25.10 13.06 1.02
N LYS A 189 -25.87 12.19 1.69
CA LYS A 189 -27.20 12.53 2.21
C LYS A 189 -27.15 13.59 3.32
N THR A 190 -26.30 13.38 4.33
CA THR A 190 -26.29 14.21 5.55
C THR A 190 -25.49 15.50 5.40
N SER A 191 -24.28 15.43 4.85
CA SER A 191 -23.36 16.57 4.81
C SER A 191 -23.60 17.46 3.59
N ALA A 192 -23.88 16.85 2.43
CA ALA A 192 -24.23 17.62 1.23
C ALA A 192 -25.72 18.01 1.15
N LYS A 193 -26.53 17.64 2.15
CA LYS A 193 -27.97 17.98 2.26
C LYS A 193 -28.77 17.61 1.00
N ASN A 194 -28.57 16.41 0.46
CA ASN A 194 -29.23 15.91 -0.76
C ASN A 194 -29.01 16.72 -2.04
N ARG A 195 -27.92 17.49 -2.12
CA ARG A 195 -27.46 18.05 -3.40
C ARG A 195 -27.24 16.91 -4.40
N SER A 196 -27.69 17.10 -5.63
CA SER A 196 -27.70 16.04 -6.66
C SER A 196 -26.34 15.84 -7.29
N ASN A 197 -25.52 16.88 -7.35
CA ASN A 197 -24.18 16.85 -7.94
C ASN A 197 -23.08 17.05 -6.89
N VAL A 198 -22.63 15.95 -6.28
CA VAL A 198 -21.61 15.93 -5.21
C VAL A 198 -20.37 15.18 -5.68
N ALA A 199 -19.24 15.88 -5.73
CA ALA A 199 -17.94 15.25 -5.96
C ALA A 199 -17.31 14.79 -4.64
N THR A 200 -16.49 13.76 -4.72
CA THR A 200 -15.76 13.19 -3.58
C THR A 200 -14.26 13.27 -3.83
N VAL A 201 -13.49 13.61 -2.80
CA VAL A 201 -12.03 13.67 -2.88
C VAL A 201 -11.45 12.91 -1.70
N GLY A 202 -10.70 11.85 -1.99
CA GLY A 202 -10.00 11.06 -0.99
C GLY A 202 -8.66 11.69 -0.64
N ILE A 203 -8.37 11.88 0.65
CA ILE A 203 -7.10 12.39 1.16
C ILE A 203 -6.49 11.33 2.07
N HIS A 204 -5.33 10.81 1.69
CA HIS A 204 -4.53 9.97 2.60
C HIS A 204 -3.34 10.76 3.13
N ILE A 205 -3.19 10.85 4.46
CA ILE A 205 -2.14 11.62 5.14
C ILE A 205 -1.23 10.69 5.96
N ARG A 206 -0.05 10.40 5.43
CA ARG A 206 1.00 9.61 6.08
C ARG A 206 1.80 10.49 7.04
N ARG A 207 1.68 10.21 8.35
CA ARG A 207 2.51 10.84 9.40
C ARG A 207 3.17 9.79 10.28
N GLY A 208 2.52 9.31 11.34
CA GLY A 208 2.94 8.14 12.14
C GLY A 208 4.45 7.95 12.30
N ASP A 209 4.96 6.79 11.89
CA ASP A 209 6.39 6.46 11.99
C ASP A 209 7.30 7.37 11.14
N PHE A 210 6.80 8.07 10.12
CA PHE A 210 7.61 9.03 9.35
C PHE A 210 8.03 10.24 10.20
N LEU A 211 7.34 10.49 11.32
CA LEU A 211 7.72 11.53 12.29
C LEU A 211 8.87 11.11 13.21
N ILE A 212 9.24 9.82 13.25
CA ILE A 212 10.36 9.33 14.08
C ILE A 212 11.67 9.95 13.58
N LYS A 213 12.49 10.46 14.52
CA LYS A 213 13.76 11.15 14.21
C LYS A 213 14.66 10.35 13.27
N PHE A 214 14.79 9.04 13.50
CA PHE A 214 15.56 8.14 12.63
C PHE A 214 15.06 8.16 11.17
N HIS A 215 13.76 8.02 10.96
CA HIS A 215 13.17 8.07 9.61
C HIS A 215 13.36 9.46 8.98
N ARG A 216 13.07 10.55 9.71
CA ARG A 216 13.28 11.90 9.18
C ARG A 216 14.73 12.16 8.77
N ASN A 217 15.70 11.69 9.54
CA ASN A 217 17.13 11.82 9.21
C ASN A 217 17.47 11.11 7.90
N ARG A 218 16.88 9.94 7.63
CA ARG A 218 17.11 9.20 6.37
C ARG A 218 16.44 9.84 5.15
N GLY A 219 15.43 10.69 5.34
CA GLY A 219 14.75 11.36 4.24
C GLY A 219 13.25 11.17 4.18
N PHE A 220 12.65 10.45 5.13
CA PHE A 220 11.20 10.38 5.21
C PHE A 220 10.64 11.79 5.44
N ALA A 221 9.65 12.14 4.65
CA ALA A 221 9.02 13.46 4.63
C ALA A 221 7.51 13.29 4.76
N VAL A 222 6.86 14.23 5.43
CA VAL A 222 5.41 14.28 5.60
C VAL A 222 4.89 15.55 4.94
N VAL A 223 3.62 15.53 4.54
CA VAL A 223 2.94 16.73 4.04
C VAL A 223 2.78 17.76 5.15
N ASP A 224 2.76 19.04 4.77
CA ASP A 224 2.54 20.18 5.65
C ASP A 224 1.17 20.83 5.42
N GLU A 225 0.85 21.89 6.16
CA GLU A 225 -0.42 22.60 6.04
C GLU A 225 -0.59 23.25 4.66
N ASN A 226 0.51 23.73 4.06
CA ASN A 226 0.51 24.39 2.76
C ASN A 226 0.15 23.42 1.64
N PHE A 227 0.69 22.20 1.68
CA PHE A 227 0.35 21.13 0.76
C PHE A 227 -1.16 20.82 0.84
N ILE A 228 -1.69 20.58 2.04
CA ILE A 228 -3.12 20.26 2.21
C ILE A 228 -3.98 21.43 1.72
N ASN A 229 -3.69 22.66 2.12
CA ASN A 229 -4.44 23.84 1.69
C ASN A 229 -4.47 24.00 0.17
N SER A 230 -3.30 23.88 -0.46
CA SER A 230 -3.18 24.11 -1.90
C SER A 230 -3.85 23.01 -2.72
N THR A 231 -3.75 21.75 -2.29
CA THR A 231 -4.33 20.60 -3.00
C THR A 231 -5.85 20.50 -2.81
N VAL A 232 -6.35 20.81 -1.61
CA VAL A 232 -7.80 21.00 -1.37
C VAL A 232 -8.35 22.13 -2.24
N ASN A 233 -7.67 23.28 -2.28
CA ASN A 233 -8.09 24.41 -3.11
C ASN A 233 -8.04 24.09 -4.62
N TYR A 234 -7.08 23.28 -5.06
CA TYR A 234 -7.04 22.79 -6.44
C TYR A 234 -8.32 22.05 -6.81
N PHE A 235 -8.71 21.04 -6.02
CA PHE A 235 -9.95 20.29 -6.28
C PHE A 235 -11.19 21.16 -6.13
N TYR A 236 -11.22 22.07 -5.14
CA TYR A 236 -12.31 23.02 -5.00
C TYR A 236 -12.53 23.84 -6.28
N LYS A 237 -11.47 24.39 -6.86
CA LYS A 237 -11.52 25.14 -8.13
C LYS A 237 -11.90 24.24 -9.31
N LEU A 238 -11.29 23.06 -9.42
CA LEU A 238 -11.55 22.10 -10.50
C LEU A 238 -13.04 21.71 -10.55
N TRP A 239 -13.61 21.37 -9.41
CA TRP A 239 -15.01 20.93 -9.32
C TRP A 239 -15.99 22.09 -9.45
N THR A 240 -15.65 23.28 -8.91
CA THR A 240 -16.46 24.49 -9.13
C THR A 240 -16.54 24.84 -10.62
N ALA A 241 -15.42 24.75 -11.36
CA ALA A 241 -15.41 24.96 -12.81
C ALA A 241 -16.23 23.92 -13.59
N LYS A 242 -16.47 22.74 -13.01
CA LYS A 242 -17.34 21.68 -13.54
C LYS A 242 -18.78 21.76 -13.03
N ASN A 243 -19.19 22.87 -12.41
CA ASN A 243 -20.53 23.09 -11.85
C ASN A 243 -20.94 22.05 -10.79
N VAL A 244 -19.99 21.52 -10.02
CA VAL A 244 -20.27 20.67 -8.86
C VAL A 244 -20.86 21.51 -7.73
N GLU A 245 -21.95 21.05 -7.12
CA GLU A 245 -22.68 21.79 -6.09
C GLU A 245 -22.03 21.68 -4.71
N PHE A 246 -21.37 20.55 -4.45
CA PHE A 246 -20.74 20.26 -3.16
C PHE A 246 -19.59 19.27 -3.28
N ILE A 247 -18.58 19.39 -2.41
CA ILE A 247 -17.42 18.51 -2.40
C ILE A 247 -17.27 17.88 -1.01
N LEU A 248 -17.18 16.55 -0.96
CA LEU A 248 -16.84 15.81 0.25
C LEU A 248 -15.39 15.38 0.21
N TYR A 249 -14.61 15.83 1.19
CA TYR A 249 -13.22 15.39 1.38
C TYR A 249 -13.19 14.28 2.43
N PHE A 250 -12.95 13.05 2.00
CA PHE A 250 -12.78 11.90 2.89
C PHE A 250 -11.32 11.75 3.30
N ILE A 251 -11.04 11.71 4.60
CA ILE A 251 -9.66 11.74 5.12
C ILE A 251 -9.33 10.44 5.86
N ALA A 252 -8.22 9.81 5.47
CA ALA A 252 -7.59 8.71 6.18
C ALA A 252 -6.20 9.12 6.67
N SER A 253 -5.91 8.95 7.97
CA SER A 253 -4.65 9.36 8.59
C SER A 253 -4.39 8.61 9.89
N GLU A 254 -3.13 8.25 10.15
CA GLU A 254 -2.70 7.75 11.47
C GLU A 254 -2.53 8.90 12.51
N ASP A 255 -2.64 10.17 12.10
CA ASP A 255 -2.50 11.36 12.96
C ASP A 255 -3.72 12.27 12.82
N GLU A 256 -4.85 11.83 13.38
CA GLU A 256 -6.12 12.56 13.35
C GLU A 256 -6.01 13.92 14.06
N ALA A 257 -5.22 14.03 15.14
CA ALA A 257 -5.09 15.25 15.91
C ALA A 257 -4.47 16.39 15.08
N TRP A 258 -3.37 16.09 14.37
CA TRP A 258 -2.75 17.07 13.48
C TRP A 258 -3.71 17.44 12.34
N VAL A 259 -4.32 16.46 11.68
CA VAL A 259 -5.25 16.71 10.56
C VAL A 259 -6.44 17.56 10.99
N ASN A 260 -7.03 17.29 12.16
CA ASN A 260 -8.12 18.08 12.71
C ASN A 260 -7.71 19.55 12.91
N SER A 261 -6.47 19.81 13.35
CA SER A 261 -5.96 21.17 13.49
C SER A 261 -5.87 21.90 12.14
N VAL A 262 -5.43 21.19 11.09
CA VAL A 262 -5.33 21.73 9.73
C VAL A 262 -6.72 22.00 9.14
N VAL A 263 -7.65 21.04 9.25
CA VAL A 263 -9.03 21.19 8.76
C VAL A 263 -9.74 22.35 9.44
N LYS A 264 -9.57 22.53 10.76
CA LYS A 264 -10.11 23.70 11.48
C LYS A 264 -9.58 24.99 10.88
N LYS A 265 -8.26 25.10 10.68
CA LYS A 265 -7.63 26.28 10.04
C LYS A 265 -8.18 26.52 8.64
N LEU A 266 -8.36 25.49 7.81
CA LEU A 266 -8.93 25.63 6.46
C LEU A 266 -10.36 26.18 6.49
N ASN A 267 -11.19 25.67 7.40
CA ASN A 267 -12.55 26.16 7.59
C ASN A 267 -12.58 27.63 8.06
N PHE A 268 -11.62 28.05 8.89
CA PHE A 268 -11.50 29.45 9.33
C PHE A 268 -10.88 30.38 8.27
N ALA A 269 -9.92 29.90 7.47
CA ALA A 269 -9.06 30.74 6.65
C ALA A 269 -9.64 31.14 5.28
N ARG A 270 -10.63 30.42 4.71
CA ARG A 270 -11.37 30.84 3.49
C ARG A 270 -12.53 29.91 3.10
N ALA A 271 -13.69 30.51 2.81
CA ALA A 271 -14.62 30.30 1.69
C ALA A 271 -14.98 28.89 1.14
N LEU A 272 -14.67 27.77 1.80
CA LEU A 272 -15.14 26.44 1.39
C LEU A 272 -16.62 26.19 1.77
N ASN A 273 -17.51 27.14 1.47
CA ASN A 273 -18.94 27.08 1.82
C ASN A 273 -19.72 25.93 1.14
N LYS A 274 -19.12 25.29 0.14
CA LYS A 274 -19.64 24.15 -0.62
C LYS A 274 -18.75 22.91 -0.45
N ALA A 275 -18.11 22.74 0.71
CA ALA A 275 -17.38 21.53 1.01
C ALA A 275 -17.52 21.10 2.47
N ALA A 276 -17.25 19.82 2.73
CA ALA A 276 -17.10 19.28 4.07
C ALA A 276 -15.96 18.27 4.12
N PHE A 277 -15.38 18.11 5.31
CA PHE A 277 -14.34 17.14 5.58
C PHE A 277 -14.90 16.05 6.50
N VAL A 278 -14.66 14.80 6.15
CA VAL A 278 -15.17 13.62 6.85
C VAL A 278 -13.99 12.68 7.10
N PHE A 279 -13.76 12.33 8.36
CA PHE A 279 -12.74 11.34 8.71
C PHE A 279 -13.28 9.93 8.47
N SER A 280 -12.41 9.04 7.99
CA SER A 280 -12.68 7.60 7.99
C SER A 280 -12.98 7.13 9.41
N THR A 281 -14.01 6.29 9.58
CA THR A 281 -14.55 5.91 10.90
C THR A 281 -14.03 4.57 11.41
N SER A 282 -13.31 3.80 10.58
CA SER A 282 -12.92 2.44 10.95
C SER A 282 -11.42 2.26 11.23
N ASN A 283 -10.57 3.28 11.02
CA ASN A 283 -9.11 3.23 11.21
C ASN A 283 -8.46 1.92 10.74
N GLY A 284 -9.01 1.35 9.67
CA GLY A 284 -8.71 0.02 9.18
C GLY A 284 -8.19 0.15 7.77
N GLY A 285 -6.95 -0.26 7.56
CA GLY A 285 -6.29 -0.08 6.27
C GLY A 285 -7.09 -0.56 5.04
N PRO A 286 -7.82 -1.70 5.08
CA PRO A 286 -8.69 -2.12 3.97
C PRO A 286 -9.80 -1.11 3.65
N PHE A 287 -10.50 -0.62 4.68
CA PHE A 287 -11.57 0.36 4.51
C PHE A 287 -11.01 1.70 4.03
N ASP A 288 -9.92 2.18 4.64
CA ASP A 288 -9.27 3.44 4.26
C ASP A 288 -8.84 3.42 2.80
N MET A 289 -8.12 2.38 2.37
CA MET A 289 -7.67 2.28 0.98
C MET A 289 -8.85 2.20 0.01
N CYS A 290 -9.90 1.43 0.37
CA CYS A 290 -11.10 1.29 -0.43
C CYS A 290 -11.85 2.64 -0.55
N LEU A 291 -12.06 3.35 0.57
CA LEU A 291 -12.66 4.69 0.62
C LEU A 291 -11.93 5.69 -0.27
N ILE A 292 -10.61 5.79 -0.13
CA ILE A 292 -9.82 6.71 -0.97
C ILE A 292 -9.89 6.29 -2.45
N SER A 293 -9.87 4.99 -2.75
CA SER A 293 -9.94 4.49 -4.13
C SER A 293 -11.31 4.66 -4.80
N MET A 294 -12.39 4.88 -4.05
CA MET A 294 -13.73 5.07 -4.59
C MET A 294 -14.09 6.56 -4.80
N CYS A 295 -13.15 7.49 -4.53
CA CYS A 295 -13.39 8.92 -4.67
C CYS A 295 -13.17 9.42 -6.11
N ASP A 296 -13.85 10.53 -6.46
CA ASP A 296 -13.75 11.17 -7.79
C ASP A 296 -12.43 11.95 -8.00
N GLY A 297 -11.68 12.18 -6.93
CA GLY A 297 -10.33 12.76 -6.96
C GLY A 297 -9.51 12.24 -5.77
N VAL A 298 -8.18 12.22 -5.90
CA VAL A 298 -7.31 11.75 -4.82
C VAL A 298 -6.17 12.72 -4.54
N ILE A 299 -5.93 12.98 -3.26
CA ILE A 299 -4.73 13.63 -2.73
C ILE A 299 -3.93 12.57 -1.99
N THR A 300 -2.78 12.22 -2.57
CA THR A 300 -1.81 11.30 -1.96
C THR A 300 -0.71 12.08 -1.25
N SER A 301 -0.29 11.55 -0.11
CA SER A 301 0.90 12.00 0.62
C SER A 301 2.05 11.02 0.38
N SER A 302 2.95 10.87 1.35
CA SER A 302 4.12 10.01 1.25
C SER A 302 3.80 8.53 1.47
N GLY A 303 4.63 7.65 0.89
CA GLY A 303 4.62 6.21 1.16
C GLY A 303 3.71 5.39 0.25
N SER A 304 3.98 4.08 0.23
CA SER A 304 3.39 3.13 -0.72
C SER A 304 1.89 2.90 -0.55
N PHE A 305 1.35 2.98 0.68
CA PHE A 305 -0.10 2.90 0.89
C PHE A 305 -0.83 4.02 0.14
N SER A 306 -0.32 5.26 0.28
CA SER A 306 -0.90 6.42 -0.38
C SER A 306 -0.81 6.30 -1.90
N TRP A 307 0.33 5.80 -2.40
CA TRP A 307 0.54 5.55 -3.82
C TRP A 307 -0.50 4.55 -4.36
N TRP A 308 -0.67 3.40 -3.70
CA TRP A 308 -1.64 2.40 -4.14
C TRP A 308 -3.09 2.88 -4.07
N ALA A 309 -3.46 3.65 -3.05
CA ALA A 309 -4.79 4.25 -2.98
C ALA A 309 -5.08 5.16 -4.20
N GLY A 310 -4.12 6.02 -4.58
CA GLY A 310 -4.23 6.87 -5.77
C GLY A 310 -4.23 6.08 -7.09
N TRP A 311 -3.43 5.02 -7.18
CA TRP A 311 -3.40 4.17 -8.38
C TRP A 311 -4.69 3.39 -8.54
N LEU A 312 -5.25 2.86 -7.44
CA LEU A 312 -6.53 2.14 -7.43
C LEU A 312 -7.68 3.03 -7.90
N ALA A 313 -7.69 4.31 -7.48
CA ALA A 313 -8.77 5.24 -7.81
C ALA A 313 -8.95 5.51 -9.30
N ASN A 314 -7.87 5.42 -10.09
CA ASN A 314 -7.90 5.67 -11.54
C ASN A 314 -8.61 6.99 -11.91
N THR A 315 -8.36 8.04 -11.13
CA THR A 315 -8.96 9.37 -11.31
C THR A 315 -7.87 10.45 -11.27
N THR A 316 -8.25 11.73 -11.29
CA THR A 316 -7.33 12.85 -11.06
C THR A 316 -6.67 12.69 -9.70
N THR A 317 -5.35 12.48 -9.70
CA THR A 317 -4.57 12.22 -8.50
C THR A 317 -3.44 13.24 -8.37
N ILE A 318 -3.34 13.86 -7.19
CA ILE A 318 -2.23 14.72 -6.79
C ILE A 318 -1.29 13.93 -5.87
N TYR A 319 0.02 14.10 -6.03
CA TYR A 319 1.02 13.52 -5.14
C TYR A 319 1.96 14.56 -4.54
N PHE A 320 2.52 14.23 -3.37
CA PHE A 320 3.49 15.06 -2.68
C PHE A 320 4.90 14.91 -3.28
N THR A 321 5.45 15.98 -3.85
CA THR A 321 6.79 16.00 -4.47
C THR A 321 7.94 16.09 -3.46
N GLY A 322 7.62 16.42 -2.20
CA GLY A 322 8.61 16.54 -1.12
C GLY A 322 9.10 15.21 -0.55
N TYR A 323 8.58 14.06 -1.00
CA TYR A 323 9.01 12.73 -0.58
C TYR A 323 9.77 11.96 -1.68
N PRO A 324 10.89 11.31 -1.32
CA PRO A 324 11.71 11.56 -0.13
C PRO A 324 12.29 12.99 -0.15
N ARG A 325 12.83 13.46 0.97
CA ARG A 325 13.50 14.75 1.01
C ARG A 325 14.68 14.78 0.02
N LYS A 326 14.78 15.82 -0.82
CA LYS A 326 15.94 16.00 -1.72
C LYS A 326 17.23 16.13 -0.90
N GLY A 327 18.31 15.51 -1.36
CA GLY A 327 19.63 15.54 -0.68
C GLY A 327 19.74 14.72 0.61
N SER A 328 18.78 13.83 0.90
CA SER A 328 18.92 12.85 1.98
C SER A 328 19.31 11.48 1.43
N ALA A 329 19.77 10.57 2.30
CA ALA A 329 20.14 9.19 1.92
C ALA A 329 19.05 8.46 1.09
N LEU A 330 17.77 8.58 1.47
CA LEU A 330 16.66 8.03 0.66
C LEU A 330 16.41 8.81 -0.64
N GLY A 331 16.66 10.11 -0.64
CA GLY A 331 16.42 10.98 -1.77
C GLY A 331 17.42 10.76 -2.90
N GLU A 332 18.66 10.39 -2.58
CA GLU A 332 19.73 10.07 -3.53
C GLU A 332 19.42 8.81 -4.37
N GLY A 333 18.83 7.79 -3.75
CA GLY A 333 18.42 6.55 -4.43
C GLY A 333 16.98 6.56 -4.98
N PHE A 334 16.34 7.73 -5.10
CA PHE A 334 14.93 7.81 -5.51
C PHE A 334 14.76 8.37 -6.92
N ASP A 335 14.25 7.55 -7.83
CA ASP A 335 13.93 7.96 -9.21
C ASP A 335 12.61 8.74 -9.27
N ARG A 336 12.70 10.07 -9.20
CA ARG A 336 11.54 10.98 -9.27
C ARG A 336 10.81 10.92 -10.60
N LYS A 337 11.48 10.54 -11.68
CA LYS A 337 10.92 10.55 -13.03
C LYS A 337 9.97 9.37 -13.26
N THR A 338 10.24 8.24 -12.61
CA THR A 338 9.53 6.98 -12.89
C THR A 338 8.83 6.38 -11.67
N TYR A 339 9.03 6.91 -10.46
CA TYR A 339 8.33 6.42 -9.27
C TYR A 339 6.81 6.63 -9.35
N GLN A 340 6.37 7.81 -9.78
CA GLN A 340 4.96 8.18 -9.85
C GLN A 340 4.34 7.79 -11.20
N LYS A 341 3.01 7.62 -11.20
CA LYS A 341 2.25 7.46 -12.45
C LYS A 341 2.34 8.78 -13.26
N PRO A 342 2.72 8.75 -14.55
CA PRO A 342 3.04 9.98 -15.31
C PRO A 342 1.92 11.00 -15.47
N ASP A 343 0.65 10.59 -15.38
CA ASP A 343 -0.53 11.46 -15.48
C ASP A 343 -0.94 12.07 -14.13
N TRP A 344 -0.23 11.77 -13.05
CA TRP A 344 -0.49 12.40 -11.76
C TRP A 344 0.14 13.78 -11.67
N ILE A 345 -0.49 14.62 -10.85
CA ILE A 345 -0.10 16.02 -10.67
C ILE A 345 0.81 16.11 -9.44
N GLY A 346 2.07 16.50 -9.65
CA GLY A 346 3.00 16.75 -8.55
C GLY A 346 2.72 18.07 -7.85
N PHE A 347 2.67 18.05 -6.51
CA PHE A 347 2.51 19.25 -5.69
C PHE A 347 3.55 19.35 -4.54
N PRO A 348 4.18 20.53 -4.31
CA PRO A 348 4.11 21.72 -5.15
C PRO A 348 4.65 21.44 -6.57
N PRO A 349 4.19 22.20 -7.59
CA PRO A 349 4.71 22.07 -8.94
C PRO A 349 6.23 22.23 -8.92
N GLU A 350 6.94 21.44 -9.72
CA GLU A 350 8.38 21.66 -9.91
C GLU A 350 8.55 23.03 -10.59
N ILE A 351 9.40 23.88 -9.99
CA ILE A 351 9.73 25.23 -10.48
C ILE A 351 10.65 25.13 -11.69
#